data_AF-A0A524JIW5-F1
#
_entry.id   AF-A0A524JIW5-F1
#
_cell.length_a   1.000
_cell.length_b   1.000
_cell.length_c   1.000
_cell.angle_alpha   90.00
_cell.angle_beta   90.00
_cell.angle_gamma   90.00
#
_symmetry.space_group_name_H-M   'P 1'
#
loop_
_entity.id
_entity.type
_entity.pdbx_description
1 polymer ?
#
loop_
_entity_poly.entity_id
_entity_poly.type
_entity_poly.pdbx_seq_one_letter_code
_entity_poly.pdbx_strand_id
1 'polypeptide(L)'
;MNLVERAKNILLTPAKEWEVIKGENLTIADMFTKYAMILAAIPAVAGFIGYVVIGVSFGFGTFRMPFSTALIWAILTYILSLGGIFLLAFIIDTLAPTFGCTKNITDAVKIVVFSYTASWVAGILNIIPSLAILVSL
;
A
#
# COMPACT_ATOMS: atom_id res chain seq x y z
N MET A 1 1.82 -19.77 -1.02
CA MET A 1 0.67 -19.17 -0.30
C MET A 1 -0.06 -18.24 -1.24
N ASN A 2 -1.39 -18.16 -1.14
CA ASN A 2 -2.18 -17.22 -1.95
C ASN A 2 -1.94 -15.78 -1.43
N LEU A 3 -1.94 -14.77 -2.30
CA LEU A 3 -1.74 -13.35 -1.93
C LEU A 3 -2.75 -12.89 -0.88
N VAL A 4 -4.01 -13.30 -1.03
CA VAL A 4 -5.10 -12.94 -0.10
C VAL A 4 -4.87 -13.58 1.28
N GLU A 5 -4.39 -14.82 1.30
CA GLU A 5 -4.09 -15.55 2.53
C GLU A 5 -2.92 -14.92 3.28
N ARG A 6 -1.88 -14.51 2.54
CA ARG A 6 -0.75 -13.75 3.12
C ARG A 6 -1.21 -12.41 3.69
N ALA A 7 -2.00 -11.64 2.95
CA ALA A 7 -2.52 -10.38 3.45
C ALA A 7 -3.37 -10.58 4.72
N LYS A 8 -4.23 -11.61 4.73
CA LYS A 8 -5.03 -11.98 5.90
C LYS A 8 -4.17 -12.36 7.10
N ASN A 9 -3.13 -13.18 6.92
CA ASN A 9 -2.26 -13.62 8.00
C ASN A 9 -1.45 -12.47 8.60
N ILE A 10 -0.98 -11.53 7.77
CA ILE A 10 -0.30 -10.31 8.25
C ILE A 10 -1.23 -9.48 9.13
N LEU A 11 -2.52 -9.38 8.77
CA LEU A 11 -3.50 -8.56 9.51
C LEU A 11 -4.07 -9.24 10.75
N LEU A 12 -4.36 -10.55 10.69
CA LEU A 12 -5.04 -11.28 11.76
C LEU A 12 -4.09 -12.04 12.68
N THR A 13 -2.92 -12.44 12.18
CA THR A 13 -1.92 -13.22 12.92
C THR A 13 -0.50 -12.68 12.71
N PRO A 14 -0.26 -11.37 12.93
CA PRO A 14 1.01 -10.73 12.57
C PRO A 14 2.21 -11.43 13.21
N ALA A 15 2.15 -11.75 14.50
CA ALA A 15 3.27 -12.36 15.22
C ALA A 15 3.75 -13.68 14.59
N LYS A 16 2.82 -14.51 14.07
CA LYS A 16 3.16 -15.77 13.41
C LYS A 16 3.70 -15.55 12.01
N GLU A 17 3.04 -14.68 11.24
CA GLU A 17 3.41 -14.45 9.84
C GLU A 17 4.76 -13.73 9.73
N TRP A 18 5.10 -12.83 10.66
CA TRP A 18 6.41 -12.18 10.70
C TRP A 18 7.55 -13.18 10.93
N GLU A 19 7.36 -14.23 11.74
CA GLU A 19 8.36 -15.29 11.90
C GLU A 19 8.54 -16.11 10.62
N VAL A 20 7.46 -16.36 9.87
CA VAL A 20 7.53 -17.01 8.55
C VAL A 20 8.28 -16.12 7.55
N ILE A 21 7.94 -14.83 7.48
CA ILE A 21 8.56 -13.84 6.59
C ILE A 21 10.06 -13.68 6.86
N LYS A 22 10.50 -13.78 8.12
CA LYS A 22 11.93 -13.77 8.48
C LYS A 22 12.70 -14.92 7.85
N GLY A 23 12.11 -16.12 7.80
CA GLY A 23 12.73 -17.33 7.24
C GLY A 23 12.71 -17.40 5.70
N GLU A 24 11.90 -16.58 5.03
CA GLU A 24 11.77 -16.61 3.57
C GLU A 24 12.85 -15.78 2.86
N ASN A 25 13.59 -16.39 1.95
CA ASN A 25 14.44 -15.65 1.01
C ASN A 25 13.61 -15.15 -0.16
N LEU A 26 13.15 -13.89 -0.06
CA LEU A 26 12.40 -13.20 -1.09
C LEU A 26 13.30 -12.23 -1.85
N THR A 27 13.15 -12.15 -3.16
CA THR A 27 13.80 -11.10 -3.96
C THR A 27 12.94 -9.85 -4.00
N ILE A 28 13.56 -8.68 -4.14
CA ILE A 28 12.86 -7.39 -4.30
C ILE A 28 11.89 -7.45 -5.49
N ALA A 29 12.33 -8.04 -6.61
CA ALA A 29 11.50 -8.19 -7.81
C ALA A 29 10.25 -9.02 -7.53
N ASP A 30 10.37 -10.14 -6.82
CA ASP A 30 9.20 -10.96 -6.45
C ASP A 30 8.24 -10.22 -5.53
N MET A 31 8.76 -9.51 -4.51
CA MET A 31 7.93 -8.75 -3.57
C MET A 31 7.16 -7.63 -4.26
N PHE A 32 7.78 -6.93 -5.21
CA PHE A 32 7.09 -5.88 -5.97
C PHE A 32 6.09 -6.46 -6.97
N THR A 33 6.51 -7.42 -7.79
CA THR A 33 5.70 -7.92 -8.91
C THR A 33 4.55 -8.80 -8.49
N LYS A 34 4.76 -9.68 -7.51
CA LYS A 34 3.75 -10.66 -7.08
C LYS A 34 2.89 -10.16 -5.92
N TYR A 35 3.23 -9.04 -5.30
CA TYR A 35 2.54 -8.55 -4.10
C TYR A 35 2.25 -7.05 -4.13
N ALA A 36 3.28 -6.19 -4.06
CA ALA A 36 3.09 -4.74 -3.89
C ALA A 36 2.30 -4.09 -5.04
N MET A 37 2.63 -4.42 -6.29
CA MET A 37 1.93 -3.86 -7.46
C MET A 37 0.44 -4.23 -7.48
N ILE A 38 0.11 -5.46 -7.10
CA ILE A 38 -1.27 -5.93 -7.07
C ILE A 38 -2.06 -5.22 -5.96
N LEU A 39 -1.48 -5.12 -4.77
CA LEU A 39 -2.14 -4.50 -3.63
C LEU A 39 -2.24 -2.97 -3.76
N ALA A 40 -1.21 -2.30 -4.28
CA ALA A 40 -1.22 -0.86 -4.52
C ALA A 40 -2.26 -0.44 -5.58
N ALA A 41 -2.67 -1.35 -6.47
CA ALA A 41 -3.74 -1.08 -7.42
C ALA A 41 -5.11 -0.94 -6.74
N ILE A 42 -5.31 -1.58 -5.59
CA ILE A 42 -6.58 -1.54 -4.85
C ILE A 42 -6.98 -0.10 -4.48
N PRO A 43 -6.18 0.67 -3.71
CA PRO A 43 -6.55 2.04 -3.35
C PRO A 43 -6.65 2.97 -4.57
N ALA A 44 -5.83 2.76 -5.61
CA ALA A 44 -5.87 3.58 -6.82
C ALA A 44 -7.19 3.41 -7.59
N VAL A 45 -7.62 2.16 -7.80
CA VAL A 45 -8.88 1.84 -8.49
C VAL A 45 -10.08 2.20 -7.60
N ALA A 46 -10.01 1.89 -6.30
CA ALA A 46 -11.04 2.26 -5.33
C ALA A 46 -11.28 3.77 -5.31
N GLY A 47 -10.21 4.56 -5.16
CA GLY A 47 -10.28 6.01 -5.17
C GLY A 47 -10.78 6.56 -6.51
N PHE A 48 -10.32 6.02 -7.64
CA PHE A 48 -10.81 6.41 -8.96
C PHE A 48 -12.33 6.25 -9.08
N ILE A 49 -12.85 5.07 -8.70
CA ILE A 49 -14.29 4.80 -8.71
C ILE A 49 -15.01 5.74 -7.74
N GLY A 50 -14.47 5.96 -6.54
CA GLY A 50 -15.06 6.85 -5.55
C GLY A 50 -15.17 8.30 -6.03
N TYR A 51 -14.12 8.85 -6.65
CA TYR A 51 -14.11 10.22 -7.14
C TYR A 51 -14.97 10.44 -8.39
N VAL A 52 -15.07 9.44 -9.27
CA VAL A 52 -15.81 9.55 -10.54
C VAL A 52 -17.29 9.21 -10.37
N VAL A 53 -17.61 8.10 -9.70
CA VAL A 53 -18.99 7.56 -9.62
C VAL A 53 -19.76 8.16 -8.45
N ILE A 54 -19.17 8.10 -7.25
CA ILE A 54 -19.82 8.58 -6.02
C ILE A 54 -19.70 10.11 -5.95
N GLY A 55 -18.50 10.62 -6.15
CA GLY A 55 -18.18 12.04 -5.96
C GLY A 55 -18.03 12.41 -4.49
N VAL A 56 -17.42 13.56 -4.24
CA VAL A 56 -17.25 14.10 -2.90
C VAL A 56 -18.40 15.04 -2.60
N SER A 57 -19.17 14.75 -1.53
CA SER A 57 -20.24 15.62 -1.08
C SER A 57 -19.78 16.44 0.12
N PHE A 58 -19.57 17.75 -0.07
CA PHE A 58 -19.16 18.67 0.99
C PHE A 58 -20.35 19.49 1.54
N GLY A 59 -21.47 18.82 1.79
CA GLY A 59 -22.67 19.42 2.40
C GLY A 59 -23.46 20.41 1.54
N PHE A 60 -22.82 21.05 0.55
CA PHE A 60 -23.44 22.03 -0.36
C PHE A 60 -23.63 21.52 -1.80
N GLY A 61 -23.33 20.24 -2.06
CA GLY A 61 -23.47 19.60 -3.37
C GLY A 61 -22.50 18.44 -3.56
N THR A 62 -22.78 17.57 -4.53
CA THR A 62 -21.89 16.47 -4.92
C THR A 62 -20.98 16.92 -6.05
N PHE A 63 -19.69 17.07 -5.76
CA PHE A 63 -18.68 17.36 -6.78
C PHE A 63 -18.09 16.04 -7.28
N ARG A 64 -18.28 15.75 -8.57
CA ARG A 64 -17.63 14.62 -9.23
C ARG A 64 -16.38 15.09 -9.93
N MET A 65 -15.28 14.38 -9.73
CA MET A 65 -14.05 14.71 -10.42
C MET A 65 -14.19 14.35 -11.91
N PRO A 66 -13.74 15.22 -12.84
CA PRO A 66 -13.69 14.87 -14.26
C PRO A 66 -12.89 13.59 -14.47
N PHE A 67 -13.38 12.72 -15.36
CA PHE A 67 -12.77 11.41 -15.63
C PHE A 67 -11.28 11.49 -15.95
N SER A 68 -10.87 12.47 -16.78
CA SER A 68 -9.46 12.69 -17.14
C SER A 68 -8.60 13.03 -15.93
N THR A 69 -9.07 13.91 -15.05
CA THR A 69 -8.35 14.30 -13.84
C THR A 69 -8.27 13.15 -12.85
N ALA A 70 -9.36 12.41 -12.65
CA ALA A 70 -9.38 11.24 -11.77
C ALA A 70 -8.43 10.14 -12.26
N LEU A 71 -8.35 9.93 -13.57
CA LEU A 71 -7.46 8.94 -14.16
C LEU A 71 -5.99 9.33 -13.96
N ILE A 72 -5.64 10.59 -14.22
CA ILE A 72 -4.28 11.11 -13.97
C ILE A 72 -3.94 10.97 -12.49
N TRP A 73 -4.85 11.34 -11.60
CA TRP A 73 -4.67 11.19 -10.15
C TRP A 73 -4.42 9.74 -9.76
N ALA A 74 -5.24 8.79 -10.24
CA ALA A 74 -5.09 7.37 -9.92
C ALA A 74 -3.74 6.79 -10.37
N ILE A 75 -3.29 7.15 -11.58
CA ILE A 75 -1.99 6.73 -12.12
C ILE A 75 -0.85 7.34 -11.29
N LEU A 76 -0.90 8.63 -11.00
CA LEU A 76 0.13 9.30 -10.19
C LEU A 76 0.20 8.71 -8.78
N THR A 77 -0.93 8.53 -8.11
CA THR A 77 -1.00 7.93 -6.78
C THR A 77 -0.44 6.50 -6.78
N TYR A 78 -0.77 5.70 -7.79
CA TYR A 78 -0.22 4.35 -7.93
C TYR A 78 1.31 4.36 -8.06
N ILE A 79 1.87 5.14 -8.99
CA ILE A 79 3.31 5.23 -9.22
C ILE A 79 4.03 5.80 -7.98
N LEU A 80 3.50 6.86 -7.38
CA LEU A 80 4.05 7.48 -6.18
C LEU A 80 3.99 6.54 -4.98
N SER A 81 2.96 5.71 -4.85
CA SER A 81 2.88 4.73 -3.76
C SER A 81 3.99 3.68 -3.86
N LEU A 82 4.24 3.16 -5.06
CA LEU A 82 5.31 2.18 -5.30
C LEU A 82 6.70 2.81 -5.14
N GLY A 83 6.89 4.03 -5.67
CA GLY A 83 8.12 4.80 -5.48
C GLY A 83 8.38 5.14 -4.01
N GLY A 84 7.32 5.48 -3.26
CA GLY A 84 7.37 5.76 -1.83
C GLY A 84 7.83 4.56 -1.00
N ILE A 85 7.42 3.35 -1.37
CA ILE A 85 7.89 2.11 -0.72
C ILE A 85 9.39 1.92 -0.91
N PHE A 86 9.88 2.13 -2.13
CA PHE A 86 11.31 2.03 -2.40
C PHE A 86 12.11 3.10 -1.65
N LEU A 87 11.60 4.33 -1.63
CA LEU A 87 12.20 5.44 -0.89
C LEU A 87 12.25 5.16 0.62
N LEU A 88 11.15 4.67 1.20
CA LEU A 88 11.09 4.29 2.62
C LEU A 88 12.05 3.14 2.94
N ALA A 89 12.13 2.14 2.07
CA ALA A 89 13.07 1.03 2.25
C ALA A 89 14.52 1.52 2.22
N PHE A 90 14.85 2.46 1.34
CA PHE A 90 16.17 3.09 1.30
C PHE A 90 16.46 3.89 2.58
N ILE A 91 15.48 4.63 3.10
CA ILE A 91 15.62 5.33 4.39
C ILE A 91 15.87 4.32 5.53
N ILE A 92 15.13 3.21 5.57
CA ILE A 92 15.31 2.18 6.60
C ILE A 92 16.69 1.51 6.49
N ASP A 93 17.14 1.16 5.28
CA ASP A 93 18.47 0.58 5.07
C ASP A 93 19.59 1.54 5.47
N THR A 94 19.45 2.83 5.15
CA THR A 94 20.44 3.85 5.53
C THR A 94 20.50 4.09 7.03
N LEU A 95 19.35 4.00 7.73
CA LEU A 95 19.25 4.13 9.18
C LEU A 95 19.56 2.84 9.95
N ALA A 96 19.60 1.67 9.30
CA ALA A 96 19.85 0.39 9.95
C ALA A 96 21.10 0.36 10.86
N PRO A 97 22.26 0.93 10.47
CA PRO A 97 23.44 0.97 11.33
C PRO A 97 23.23 1.76 12.62
N THR A 98 22.39 2.79 12.61
CA THR A 98 22.08 3.61 13.79
C THR A 98 21.35 2.79 14.87
N PHE A 99 20.66 1.72 14.48
CA PHE A 99 19.97 0.80 15.37
C PHE A 99 20.78 -0.47 15.69
N GLY A 100 22.04 -0.55 15.26
CA GLY A 100 22.90 -1.72 15.45
C GLY A 100 22.57 -2.89 14.50
N CYS A 101 21.78 -2.65 13.46
CA CYS A 101 21.45 -3.64 12.44
C CYS A 101 22.42 -3.57 11.25
N THR A 102 22.61 -4.69 10.56
CA THR A 102 23.35 -4.73 9.30
C THR A 102 22.52 -4.15 8.16
N LYS A 103 23.15 -3.40 7.26
CA LYS A 103 22.50 -2.94 6.03
C LYS A 103 22.08 -4.13 5.17
N ASN A 104 20.80 -4.20 4.84
CA ASN A 104 20.25 -5.14 3.89
C ASN A 104 18.98 -4.55 3.29
N ILE A 105 19.11 -4.00 2.08
CA ILE A 105 18.01 -3.39 1.36
C ILE A 105 16.85 -4.36 1.11
N THR A 106 17.14 -5.67 0.98
CA THR A 106 16.11 -6.69 0.76
C THR A 106 15.22 -6.84 2.00
N ASP A 107 15.83 -6.82 3.19
CA ASP A 107 15.09 -6.89 4.46
C ASP A 107 14.34 -5.59 4.73
N ALA A 108 14.92 -4.43 4.39
CA ALA A 108 14.25 -3.15 4.48
C ALA A 108 12.99 -3.11 3.58
N VAL A 109 13.11 -3.52 2.32
CA VAL A 109 11.97 -3.63 1.39
C VAL A 109 10.90 -4.57 1.94
N LYS A 110 11.32 -5.72 2.48
CA LYS A 110 10.42 -6.72 3.07
C LYS A 110 9.58 -6.10 4.21
N ILE A 111 10.20 -5.35 5.10
CA ILE A 111 9.51 -4.64 6.20
C ILE A 111 8.50 -3.65 5.65
N VAL A 112 8.90 -2.79 4.70
CA VAL A 112 8.01 -1.75 4.16
C VAL A 112 6.83 -2.35 3.40
N VAL A 113 7.09 -3.29 2.48
CA VAL A 113 6.03 -3.92 1.67
C VAL A 113 5.00 -4.62 2.54
N PHE A 114 5.44 -5.40 3.53
CA PHE A 114 4.49 -6.14 4.36
C PHE A 114 3.76 -5.27 5.38
N SER A 115 4.39 -4.22 5.93
CA SER A 115 3.71 -3.25 6.79
C SER A 115 2.66 -2.42 6.04
N TYR A 116 2.89 -2.11 4.75
CA TYR A 116 1.93 -1.39 3.91
C TYR A 116 0.67 -2.20 3.56
N THR A 117 0.68 -3.53 3.78
CA THR A 117 -0.47 -4.41 3.52
C THR A 117 -1.76 -3.88 4.12
N ALA A 118 -1.72 -3.39 5.37
CA ALA A 118 -2.89 -2.86 6.04
C ALA A 118 -3.47 -1.63 5.31
N SER A 119 -2.61 -0.70 4.90
CA SER A 119 -3.02 0.50 4.17
C SER A 119 -3.64 0.15 2.80
N TRP A 120 -3.04 -0.78 2.07
CA TRP A 120 -3.58 -1.20 0.77
C TRP A 120 -4.94 -1.90 0.88
N VAL A 121 -5.12 -2.74 1.89
CA VAL A 121 -6.41 -3.42 2.15
C VAL A 121 -7.46 -2.41 2.64
N ALA A 122 -7.10 -1.50 3.54
CA ALA A 122 -7.97 -0.41 3.97
C ALA A 122 -8.34 0.51 2.78
N GLY A 123 -7.49 0.58 1.76
CA GLY A 123 -7.72 1.29 0.51
C GLY A 123 -9.04 0.98 -0.20
N ILE A 124 -9.66 -0.17 0.05
CA ILE A 124 -11.01 -0.50 -0.46
C ILE A 124 -12.04 0.55 0.01
N LEU A 125 -11.87 1.11 1.20
CA LEU A 125 -12.77 2.13 1.76
C LEU A 125 -12.73 3.44 0.96
N ASN A 126 -11.70 3.68 0.15
CA ASN A 126 -11.61 4.85 -0.74
C ASN A 126 -12.67 4.83 -1.85
N ILE A 127 -13.38 3.71 -2.06
CA ILE A 127 -14.57 3.68 -2.93
C ILE A 127 -15.60 4.70 -2.46
N ILE A 128 -15.72 4.93 -1.15
CA ILE A 128 -16.62 5.92 -0.58
C ILE A 128 -15.77 7.07 -0.05
N PRO A 129 -15.72 8.23 -0.73
CA PRO A 129 -14.80 9.31 -0.34
C PRO A 129 -14.97 9.81 1.10
N SER A 130 -16.16 9.70 1.68
CA SER A 130 -16.41 10.05 3.09
C SER A 130 -15.77 9.07 4.09
N LEU A 131 -15.55 7.81 3.69
CA LEU A 131 -14.85 6.80 4.52
C LEU A 131 -13.33 6.81 4.31
N ALA A 132 -12.83 7.53 3.31
CA ALA A 132 -11.39 7.65 3.05
C ALA A 132 -10.62 8.21 4.26
N ILE A 133 -11.27 8.98 5.14
CA ILE A 133 -10.65 9.48 6.38
C ILE A 133 -10.21 8.35 7.32
N LEU A 134 -10.90 7.22 7.31
CA LEU A 134 -10.53 6.03 8.11
C LEU A 134 -9.29 5.33 7.57
N VAL A 135 -8.93 5.56 6.31
CA VAL A 135 -7.71 5.03 5.67
C VAL A 135 -6.50 5.93 5.97
N SER A 136 -6.73 7.21 6.28
CA SER A 136 -5.66 8.17 6.63
C SER A 136 -5.25 8.17 8.10
N LEU A 137 -5.99 7.45 8.95
CA LEU A 137 -5.77 7.29 10.40
C LEU A 137 -4.92 6.04 10.67
#